data_AF-A0A961KEA2-F1
#
_entry.id   AF-A0A961KEA2-F1
#
_cell.length_a   1.000
_cell.length_b   1.000
_cell.length_c   1.000
_cell.angle_alpha   90.00
_cell.angle_beta   90.00
_cell.angle_gamma   90.00
#
_symmetry.space_group_name_H-M   'P 1'
#
loop_
_entity.id
_entity.type
_entity.pdbx_description
1 polymer ?
#
loop_
_entity_poly.entity_id
_entity_poly.type
_entity_poly.pdbx_seq_one_letter_code
_entity_poly.pdbx_strand_id
1 'polypeptide(L)'
;PIFFSLYKVIFVTIELRQAPWFWVFNDLSAPDPTSLYNFFGLLPWAAPETGTMLATVFLGLLPLLFGLSMWFQMRLNPAPADPMQATIFNWMPLVFMFVMGGFASGLLMYWIGNNIITFTQQYLIMTAHGSRPDIFGNIRASLKVPKGGKPGGKSGGKAK
;
A
#
# COMPACT_ATOMS: atom_id res chain seq x y z
N PRO A 1 10.13 -2.71 -18.89
CA PRO A 1 10.41 -1.55 -19.77
C PRO A 1 10.02 -0.20 -19.12
N ILE A 2 8.75 0.03 -18.80
CA ILE A 2 8.25 1.32 -18.28
C ILE A 2 8.89 1.70 -16.93
N PHE A 3 9.00 0.77 -15.98
CA PHE A 3 9.64 1.01 -14.69
C PHE A 3 11.10 1.48 -14.82
N PHE A 4 11.91 0.75 -15.61
CA PHE A 4 13.31 1.10 -15.83
C PHE A 4 13.45 2.44 -16.56
N SER A 5 12.58 2.71 -17.53
CA SER A 5 12.54 3.99 -18.24
C SER A 5 12.17 5.15 -17.31
N LEU A 6 11.15 5.01 -16.46
CA LEU A 6 10.78 6.05 -15.48
C LEU A 6 11.86 6.25 -14.42
N TYR A 7 12.44 5.17 -13.89
CA TYR A 7 13.57 5.25 -12.96
C TYR A 7 14.74 5.99 -13.60
N LYS A 8 15.14 5.61 -14.83
CA LYS A 8 16.21 6.29 -15.57
C LYS A 8 15.86 7.73 -15.89
N VAL A 9 14.66 8.02 -16.36
CA VAL A 9 14.22 9.39 -16.68
C VAL A 9 14.26 10.22 -15.40
N ILE A 10 13.62 9.80 -14.31
CA ILE A 10 13.61 10.56 -13.04
C ILE A 10 15.02 10.80 -12.49
N PHE A 11 15.94 9.84 -12.64
CA PHE A 11 17.34 10.01 -12.24
C PHE A 11 18.20 10.82 -13.22
N VAL A 12 17.82 10.93 -14.50
CA VAL A 12 18.63 11.57 -15.57
C VAL A 12 18.06 12.92 -16.03
N THR A 13 16.75 13.16 -15.92
CA THR A 13 16.14 14.45 -16.25
C THR A 13 16.49 15.48 -15.18
N ILE A 14 17.24 16.49 -15.59
CA ILE A 14 17.62 17.65 -14.78
C ILE A 14 16.40 18.40 -14.20
N GLU A 15 15.23 18.30 -14.83
CA GLU A 15 14.01 19.02 -14.45
C GLU A 15 13.40 18.60 -13.10
N LEU A 16 13.72 17.39 -12.61
CA LEU A 16 13.21 16.90 -11.32
C LEU A 16 14.19 17.11 -10.16
N ARG A 17 15.43 17.51 -10.48
CA ARG A 17 16.43 17.89 -9.47
C ARG A 17 16.00 19.21 -8.86
N GLN A 18 15.88 19.24 -7.53
CA GLN A 18 15.40 20.42 -6.79
C GLN A 18 14.03 20.93 -7.24
N ALA A 19 13.19 20.06 -7.80
CA ALA A 19 11.82 20.41 -8.14
C ALA A 19 10.98 20.47 -6.86
N PRO A 20 10.50 21.66 -6.44
CA PRO A 20 9.64 21.76 -5.28
C PRO A 20 8.27 21.20 -5.60
N TRP A 21 7.70 20.55 -4.60
CA TRP A 21 6.35 20.05 -4.58
C TRP A 21 5.68 20.45 -3.25
N PHE A 22 4.56 19.82 -2.92
CA PHE A 22 3.75 20.12 -1.75
C PHE A 22 4.52 19.89 -0.44
N TRP A 23 4.14 20.59 0.63
CA TRP A 23 4.66 20.38 2.00
C TRP A 23 6.19 20.55 2.11
N VAL A 24 6.93 19.51 2.50
CA VAL A 24 8.39 19.54 2.69
C VAL A 24 9.18 18.94 1.52
N PHE A 25 8.48 18.55 0.46
CA PHE A 25 9.09 17.93 -0.71
C PHE A 25 9.72 19.00 -1.60
N ASN A 26 11.02 19.26 -1.43
CA ASN A 26 11.75 20.27 -2.22
C ASN A 26 12.59 19.65 -3.36
N ASP A 27 12.68 18.32 -3.44
CA ASP A 27 13.41 17.60 -4.48
C ASP A 27 12.72 16.26 -4.76
N LEU A 28 12.13 16.15 -5.96
CA LEU A 28 11.45 14.92 -6.39
C LEU A 28 12.41 13.83 -6.88
N SER A 29 13.67 14.17 -7.14
CA SER A 29 14.71 13.20 -7.50
C SER A 29 15.36 12.55 -6.27
N ALA A 30 15.25 13.18 -5.10
CA ALA A 30 15.73 12.65 -3.83
C ALA A 30 14.71 11.69 -3.18
N PRO A 31 15.18 10.79 -2.28
CA PRO A 31 14.29 10.00 -1.43
C PRO A 31 13.34 10.86 -0.59
N ASP A 32 12.26 10.25 -0.10
CA ASP A 32 11.26 10.93 0.74
C ASP A 32 11.91 11.60 1.97
N PRO A 33 11.87 12.94 2.09
CA PRO A 33 12.43 13.66 3.24
C PRO A 33 11.55 13.55 4.50
N THR A 34 10.35 12.98 4.39
CA THR A 34 9.46 12.72 5.52
C THR A 34 9.78 11.37 6.16
N SER A 35 9.58 11.27 7.47
CA SER A 35 9.76 10.05 8.24
C SER A 35 8.94 10.14 9.52
N LEU A 36 8.52 9.00 10.06
CA LEU A 36 7.97 8.98 11.42
C LEU A 36 8.94 9.62 12.44
N TYR A 37 10.26 9.56 12.19
CA TYR A 37 11.31 10.17 13.02
C TYR A 37 11.26 11.71 13.07
N ASN A 38 10.96 12.37 11.96
CA ASN A 38 10.77 13.83 11.91
C ASN A 38 9.29 14.23 11.91
N PHE A 39 8.43 13.32 12.37
CA PHE A 39 6.98 13.49 12.43
C PHE A 39 6.39 13.96 11.08
N PHE A 40 6.81 13.29 10.01
CA PHE A 40 6.45 13.57 8.62
C PHE A 40 6.84 14.98 8.14
N GLY A 41 8.00 15.46 8.58
CA GLY A 41 8.53 16.78 8.22
C GLY A 41 7.97 17.94 9.05
N LEU A 42 7.20 17.67 10.11
CA LEU A 42 6.76 18.70 11.05
C LEU A 42 7.90 19.20 11.95
N LEU A 43 8.92 18.37 12.16
CA LEU A 43 10.08 18.68 13.00
C LEU A 43 11.26 19.14 12.11
N PRO A 44 12.12 20.06 12.58
CA PRO A 44 13.12 20.74 11.75
C PRO A 44 14.35 19.89 11.39
N TRP A 45 14.42 18.63 11.83
CA TRP A 45 15.56 17.74 11.54
C TRP A 45 15.30 16.81 10.36
N ALA A 46 16.40 16.38 9.73
CA ALA A 46 16.35 15.50 8.57
C ALA A 46 15.83 14.10 8.91
N ALA A 47 15.20 13.45 7.92
CA ALA A 47 14.89 12.03 8.00
C ALA A 47 16.18 11.19 8.09
N PRO A 48 16.10 9.97 8.66
CA PRO A 48 17.25 9.07 8.69
C PRO A 48 17.79 8.79 7.28
N GLU A 49 19.11 8.60 7.18
CA GLU A 49 19.76 8.33 5.91
C GLU A 49 19.23 7.02 5.28
N THR A 50 18.94 7.10 3.98
CA THR A 50 18.43 5.97 3.20
C THR A 50 19.40 4.78 3.25
N GLY A 51 18.88 3.57 3.47
CA GLY A 51 19.69 2.35 3.57
C GLY A 51 20.17 2.03 5.00
N THR A 52 19.91 2.91 5.96
CA THR A 52 20.11 2.60 7.39
C THR A 52 18.93 1.81 7.96
N MET A 53 19.17 1.05 9.04
CA MET A 53 18.10 0.36 9.77
C MET A 53 17.05 1.36 10.33
N LEU A 54 17.48 2.57 10.71
CA LEU A 54 16.58 3.62 11.16
C LEU A 54 15.60 4.05 10.08
N ALA A 55 16.05 4.23 8.83
CA ALA A 55 15.17 4.61 7.72
C ALA A 55 14.10 3.53 7.44
N THR A 56 14.46 2.25 7.57
CA THR A 56 13.51 1.14 7.39
C THR A 56 12.46 1.09 8.50
N VAL A 57 12.83 1.40 9.74
CA VAL A 57 11.89 1.41 10.89
C VAL A 57 11.01 2.66 10.85
N PHE A 58 11.60 3.83 10.59
CA PHE A 58 10.91 5.11 10.54
C PHE A 58 10.55 5.47 9.09
N LEU A 59 9.60 4.74 8.53
CA LEU A 59 9.12 4.97 7.17
C LEU A 59 8.59 6.39 6.95
N GLY A 60 8.81 6.87 5.73
CA GLY A 60 8.25 8.11 5.22
C GLY A 60 6.76 8.04 4.90
N LEU A 61 6.17 9.19 4.66
CA LEU A 61 4.77 9.32 4.30
C LEU A 61 4.47 8.69 2.94
N LEU A 62 5.33 8.89 1.94
CA LEU A 62 5.08 8.39 0.58
C LEU A 62 5.12 6.86 0.51
N PRO A 63 6.09 6.15 1.09
CA PRO A 63 6.08 4.70 1.12
C PRO A 63 4.82 4.14 1.77
N LEU A 64 4.35 4.74 2.86
CA LEU A 64 3.11 4.36 3.55
C LEU A 64 1.89 4.53 2.64
N LEU A 65 1.78 5.69 1.97
CA LEU A 65 0.70 5.97 1.03
C LEU A 65 0.76 5.05 -0.20
N PHE A 66 1.96 4.75 -0.68
CA PHE A 66 2.19 3.78 -1.75
C PHE A 66 1.67 2.40 -1.35
N GLY A 67 2.11 1.86 -0.20
CA GLY A 67 1.67 0.56 0.31
C GLY A 67 0.15 0.51 0.51
N LEU A 68 -0.44 1.58 1.05
CA LEU A 68 -1.88 1.70 1.23
C LEU A 68 -2.65 1.72 -0.10
N SER A 69 -2.21 2.54 -1.07
CA SER A 69 -2.84 2.63 -2.39
C SER A 69 -2.77 1.30 -3.15
N MET A 70 -1.63 0.61 -3.06
CA MET A 70 -1.43 -0.70 -3.65
C MET A 70 -2.34 -1.74 -3.01
N TRP A 71 -2.46 -1.72 -1.68
CA TRP A 71 -3.37 -2.60 -0.95
C TRP A 71 -4.82 -2.41 -1.40
N PHE A 72 -5.27 -1.16 -1.57
CA PHE A 72 -6.61 -0.87 -2.10
C PHE A 72 -6.81 -1.38 -3.53
N GLN A 73 -5.83 -1.16 -4.41
CA GLN A 73 -5.89 -1.64 -5.78
C GLN A 73 -5.99 -3.17 -5.83
N MET A 74 -5.26 -3.89 -4.98
CA MET A 74 -5.33 -5.35 -4.92
C MET A 74 -6.69 -5.89 -4.45
N ARG A 75 -7.49 -5.10 -3.72
CA ARG A 75 -8.85 -5.49 -3.33
C ARG A 75 -9.84 -5.51 -4.49
N LEU A 76 -9.52 -4.85 -5.60
CA LEU A 76 -10.33 -4.91 -6.82
C LEU A 76 -9.95 -6.09 -7.72
N ASN A 77 -8.78 -6.71 -7.49
CA ASN A 77 -8.34 -7.87 -8.25
C ASN A 77 -8.99 -9.15 -7.71
N PRO A 78 -9.41 -10.08 -8.60
CA PRO A 78 -9.88 -11.40 -8.18
C PRO A 78 -8.83 -12.12 -7.33
N ALA A 79 -9.25 -12.70 -6.20
CA ALA A 79 -8.35 -13.44 -5.32
C ALA A 79 -7.85 -14.71 -6.04
N PRO A 80 -6.54 -15.04 -5.94
CA PRO A 80 -6.02 -16.31 -6.44
C PRO A 80 -6.76 -17.50 -5.82
N ALA A 81 -7.01 -18.55 -6.60
CA ALA A 81 -7.70 -19.75 -6.12
C ALA A 81 -6.88 -20.55 -5.09
N ASP A 82 -5.54 -20.43 -5.13
CA ASP A 82 -4.62 -21.12 -4.23
C ASP A 82 -4.33 -20.28 -2.97
N PRO A 83 -4.54 -20.83 -1.74
CA PRO A 83 -4.27 -20.13 -0.49
C PRO A 83 -2.80 -19.70 -0.31
N MET A 84 -1.83 -20.42 -0.88
CA MET A 84 -0.42 -20.03 -0.82
C MET A 84 -0.17 -18.75 -1.62
N GLN A 85 -0.73 -18.65 -2.83
CA GLN A 85 -0.63 -17.45 -3.66
C GLN A 85 -1.34 -16.26 -3.02
N ALA A 86 -2.55 -16.48 -2.47
CA ALA A 86 -3.28 -15.43 -1.77
C ALA A 86 -2.49 -14.86 -0.59
N THR A 87 -1.76 -15.70 0.15
CA THR A 87 -0.87 -15.26 1.23
C THR A 87 0.22 -14.34 0.70
N ILE A 88 0.93 -14.75 -0.36
CA ILE A 88 1.99 -13.93 -0.98
C ILE A 88 1.45 -12.56 -1.41
N PHE A 89 0.29 -12.52 -2.08
CA PHE A 89 -0.34 -11.29 -2.54
C PHE A 89 -0.70 -10.35 -1.39
N ASN A 90 -1.14 -10.87 -0.24
CA ASN A 90 -1.44 -10.04 0.94
C ASN A 90 -0.18 -9.39 1.54
N TRP A 91 0.98 -10.05 1.43
CA TRP A 91 2.25 -9.52 1.95
C TRP A 91 2.96 -8.57 0.97
N MET A 92 2.72 -8.69 -0.34
CA MET A 92 3.40 -7.88 -1.35
C MET A 92 3.33 -6.37 -1.05
N PRO A 93 2.16 -5.75 -0.79
CA PRO A 93 2.10 -4.31 -0.51
C PRO A 93 2.99 -3.88 0.66
N LEU A 94 3.05 -4.71 1.71
CA LEU A 94 3.85 -4.43 2.89
C LEU A 94 5.34 -4.49 2.58
N VAL A 95 5.78 -5.54 1.86
CA VAL A 95 7.19 -5.69 1.49
C VAL A 95 7.62 -4.56 0.57
N PHE A 96 6.83 -4.27 -0.47
CA PHE A 96 7.16 -3.21 -1.43
C PHE A 96 7.16 -1.83 -0.78
N MET A 97 6.33 -1.57 0.23
CA MET A 97 6.39 -0.34 1.01
C MET A 97 7.79 -0.11 1.62
N PHE A 98 8.41 -1.12 2.23
CA PHE A 98 9.77 -0.96 2.78
C PHE A 98 10.84 -0.84 1.69
N VAL A 99 10.71 -1.58 0.59
CA VAL A 99 11.63 -1.48 -0.55
C VAL A 99 11.58 -0.10 -1.19
N MET A 100 10.38 0.47 -1.35
CA MET A 100 10.16 1.78 -1.96
C MET A 100 10.65 2.95 -1.09
N GLY A 101 10.87 2.74 0.20
CA GLY A 101 11.39 3.76 1.13
C GLY A 101 12.70 4.41 0.69
N GLY A 102 13.54 3.70 -0.08
CA GLY A 102 14.80 4.23 -0.56
C GLY A 102 14.81 4.80 -1.98
N PHE A 103 13.67 4.84 -2.66
CA PHE A 103 13.58 5.33 -4.03
C PHE A 103 13.22 6.83 -4.07
N ALA A 104 13.47 7.46 -5.22
CA ALA A 104 13.13 8.85 -5.47
C ALA A 104 11.63 9.13 -5.19
N SER A 105 11.35 10.19 -4.44
CA SER A 105 10.00 10.57 -4.01
C SER A 105 9.06 10.81 -5.20
N GLY A 106 9.56 11.37 -6.30
CA GLY A 106 8.79 11.57 -7.54
C GLY A 106 8.32 10.27 -8.19
N LEU A 107 9.12 9.20 -8.09
CA LEU A 107 8.72 7.88 -8.58
C LEU A 107 7.56 7.30 -7.74
N LEU A 108 7.63 7.45 -6.42
CA LEU A 108 6.55 7.04 -5.52
C LEU A 108 5.28 7.85 -5.79
N MET A 109 5.42 9.16 -5.99
CA MET A 109 4.30 10.05 -6.31
C MET A 109 3.57 9.61 -7.58
N TYR A 110 4.33 9.31 -8.64
CA TYR A 110 3.80 8.80 -9.89
C TYR A 110 2.98 7.52 -9.66
N TRP A 111 3.52 6.56 -8.91
CA TRP A 111 2.82 5.30 -8.66
C TRP A 111 1.58 5.46 -7.80
N ILE A 112 1.64 6.29 -6.76
CA ILE A 112 0.47 6.58 -5.93
C ILE A 112 -0.64 7.17 -6.81
N GLY A 113 -0.33 8.18 -7.63
CA GLY A 113 -1.29 8.77 -8.57
C GLY A 113 -1.85 7.74 -9.55
N ASN A 114 -0.98 6.92 -10.15
CA ASN A 114 -1.38 5.86 -11.07
C ASN A 114 -2.29 4.82 -10.39
N ASN A 115 -1.99 4.42 -9.16
CA ASN A 115 -2.80 3.48 -8.39
C ASN A 115 -4.17 4.07 -8.08
N ILE A 116 -4.24 5.35 -7.69
CA ILE A 116 -5.51 6.05 -7.43
C ILE A 116 -6.38 6.12 -8.68
N ILE A 117 -5.79 6.51 -9.82
CA ILE A 117 -6.51 6.57 -11.11
C ILE A 117 -7.01 5.17 -11.50
N THR A 118 -6.13 4.17 -11.45
CA THR A 118 -6.47 2.79 -11.80
C THR A 118 -7.58 2.24 -10.91
N PHE A 119 -7.46 2.44 -9.59
CA PHE A 119 -8.47 2.05 -8.62
C PHE A 119 -9.81 2.72 -8.92
N THR A 120 -9.80 4.04 -9.15
CA THR A 120 -11.02 4.80 -9.45
C THR A 120 -11.68 4.29 -10.73
N GLN A 121 -10.91 4.10 -11.80
CA GLN A 121 -11.39 3.56 -13.06
C GLN A 121 -12.03 2.17 -12.87
N GLN A 122 -11.31 1.25 -12.23
CA GLN A 122 -11.81 -0.11 -11.99
C GLN A 122 -13.06 -0.11 -11.11
N TYR A 123 -13.07 0.69 -10.05
CA TYR A 123 -14.20 0.82 -9.15
C TYR A 123 -15.46 1.31 -9.89
N LEU A 124 -15.31 2.35 -10.73
CA LEU A 124 -16.41 2.87 -11.54
C LEU A 124 -16.94 1.84 -12.55
N ILE A 125 -16.05 1.12 -13.23
CA ILE A 125 -16.42 0.06 -14.19
C ILE A 125 -17.18 -1.07 -13.48
N MET A 126 -16.67 -1.59 -12.37
CA MET A 126 -17.33 -2.67 -11.61
C MET A 126 -18.70 -2.23 -11.11
N THR A 127 -18.80 -1.00 -10.62
CA THR A 127 -20.07 -0.40 -10.17
C THR A 127 -21.05 -0.27 -11.33
N ALA A 128 -20.60 0.14 -12.51
CA ALA A 128 -21.43 0.23 -13.72
C ALA A 128 -21.94 -1.14 -14.19
N HIS A 129 -21.15 -2.21 -14.01
CA HIS A 129 -21.55 -3.60 -14.28
C HIS A 129 -22.36 -4.24 -13.14
N GLY A 130 -22.85 -3.45 -12.17
CA GLY A 130 -23.74 -3.91 -11.10
C GLY A 130 -23.05 -4.65 -9.94
N SER A 131 -21.73 -4.78 -9.97
CA SER A 131 -20.96 -5.40 -8.89
C SER A 131 -20.26 -4.31 -8.09
N ARG A 132 -20.80 -3.91 -6.92
CA ARG A 132 -20.07 -3.01 -6.02
C ARG A 132 -18.96 -3.80 -5.32
N PRO A 133 -17.67 -3.59 -5.68
CA PRO A 133 -16.59 -4.35 -5.07
C PRO A 133 -16.58 -4.09 -3.56
N ASP A 134 -16.60 -5.17 -2.78
CA ASP A 134 -16.54 -5.07 -1.33
C ASP A 134 -15.09 -4.93 -0.86
N ILE A 135 -14.62 -3.70 -0.80
CA ILE A 135 -13.24 -3.35 -0.44
C ILE A 135 -12.93 -3.73 1.02
N PHE A 136 -13.95 -3.75 1.89
CA PHE A 136 -13.80 -3.93 3.35
C PHE A 136 -14.53 -5.15 3.90
N GLY A 137 -15.17 -5.96 3.05
CA GLY A 137 -16.02 -7.08 3.45
C GLY A 137 -15.34 -8.06 4.38
N ASN A 138 -14.11 -8.43 4.03
CA ASN A 138 -13.31 -9.37 4.82
C ASN A 138 -12.98 -8.80 6.22
N ILE A 139 -12.78 -7.49 6.35
CA ILE A 139 -12.50 -6.81 7.63
C ILE A 139 -13.78 -6.69 8.46
N ARG A 140 -14.91 -6.36 7.83
CA ARG A 140 -16.20 -6.30 8.53
C ARG A 140 -16.68 -7.69 8.98
N ALA A 141 -16.37 -8.73 8.21
CA ALA A 141 -16.68 -10.12 8.56
C ALA A 141 -15.81 -10.62 9.72
N SER A 142 -14.53 -10.26 9.78
CA SER A 142 -13.64 -10.65 10.89
C SER A 142 -13.94 -9.91 12.20
N LEU A 143 -14.52 -8.71 12.14
CA LEU A 143 -14.98 -7.95 13.33
C LEU A 143 -16.31 -8.44 13.89
N LYS A 144 -17.10 -9.22 13.13
CA LYS A 144 -18.28 -9.91 13.68
C LYS A 144 -17.78 -11.05 14.58
N VAL A 145 -17.65 -10.75 15.87
CA VAL A 145 -17.51 -11.76 16.92
C VAL A 145 -18.59 -12.83 16.70
N PRO A 146 -18.25 -14.13 16.60
CA PRO A 146 -19.25 -15.18 16.57
C PRO A 146 -20.12 -15.03 17.81
N LYS A 147 -21.39 -14.67 17.66
CA LYS A 147 -22.34 -14.69 18.78
C LYS A 147 -22.41 -16.14 19.27
N GLY A 148 -21.84 -16.35 20.46
CA GLY A 148 -21.79 -17.57 21.26
C GLY A 148 -22.43 -18.81 20.65
N GLY A 149 -21.60 -19.73 20.17
CA GLY A 149 -22.00 -21.13 20.07
C GLY A 149 -22.33 -21.64 21.48
N LYS A 150 -23.56 -22.10 21.71
CA LYS A 150 -23.86 -22.95 22.86
C LYS A 150 -23.05 -24.24 22.70
N PRO A 151 -22.20 -24.62 23.67
CA PRO A 151 -21.71 -25.99 23.74
C PRO A 151 -22.80 -26.83 24.43
N GLY A 152 -23.37 -27.81 23.74
CA GLY A 152 -24.41 -28.61 24.37
C GLY A 152 -24.86 -29.84 23.59
N GLY A 153 -24.30 -31.00 23.96
CA GLY A 153 -25.07 -32.24 24.00
C GLY A 153 -24.62 -33.36 23.07
N LYS A 154 -23.56 -34.09 23.46
CA LYS A 154 -23.56 -35.54 23.22
C LYS A 154 -24.63 -36.16 24.12
N SER A 155 -25.66 -36.76 23.54
CA SER A 155 -26.52 -37.81 24.12
C SER A 155 -27.34 -38.33 22.94
N GLY A 156 -27.14 -39.55 22.45
CA GLY A 156 -27.58 -40.78 23.09
C GLY A 156 -28.46 -41.48 22.04
N GLY A 157 -28.16 -42.74 21.73
CA GLY A 157 -28.64 -43.41 20.53
C GLY A 157 -30.15 -43.58 20.41
N LYS A 158 -30.59 -44.01 19.23
CA LYS A 158 -31.60 -45.05 19.07
C LYS A 158 -31.54 -45.66 17.68
N ALA A 159 -31.43 -46.98 17.68
CA ALA A 159 -31.62 -47.88 16.56
C ALA A 159 -33.05 -47.78 15.99
N LYS A 160 -33.18 -47.90 14.68
CA LYS A 160 -33.89 -49.02 14.02
C LYS A 160 -33.64 -48.97 12.52
#